data_AF-A0A972MHL4-F1
#
_entry.id   AF-A0A972MHL4-F1
#
_cell.length_a   1.000
_cell.length_b   1.000
_cell.length_c   1.000
_cell.angle_alpha   90.00
_cell.angle_beta   90.00
_cell.angle_gamma   90.00
#
_symmetry.space_group_name_H-M   'P 1'
#
loop_
_entity.id
_entity.type
_entity.pdbx_description
1 polymer ?
#
loop_
_entity_poly.entity_id
_entity_poly.type
_entity_poly.pdbx_seq_one_letter_code
_entity_poly.pdbx_strand_id
1 'polypeptide(L)'
;MVIFFNFFSIIAPLRIFTLKRYVYYNIFSIIEYIIFFMMKKILTADGTETFLNEEYKEAYHSTKAGAYTESLYKFVLPCKIPQLAKKGRIKILDVGFGLGYNVAVAIKTALQENSSVDLEIFSIEKDISVFEKIKSLSFPENLKSIFDFLLSGKFQKYFLKNFTFDSYFIEKDNIKVKVLIGEGRQILKKLAQGNFKFDAVFYDAFSPKVNTEMWTLDIFKVVKNLMKDEAVLATYSASLAVRKGLLEAGFNIGLVEPVGRKSYSTVATVKGDIPPLTEKEKKRLETSPYAFPYRDENLSLPPEEIKKRWEKELKKRLSQT
;
A
#
# COMPACT_ATOMS: atom_id res chain seq x y z
N MET A 1 -46.78 -72.01 30.91
CA MET A 1 -46.47 -72.35 29.50
C MET A 1 -46.08 -71.04 28.81
N VAL A 2 -44.92 -70.40 29.04
CA VAL A 2 -43.51 -70.77 28.76
C VAL A 2 -43.31 -71.27 27.32
N ILE A 3 -42.89 -70.36 26.43
CA ILE A 3 -41.91 -70.47 25.32
C ILE A 3 -41.47 -69.01 25.00
N PHE A 4 -40.38 -68.43 25.52
CA PHE A 4 -38.94 -68.43 25.13
C PHE A 4 -38.57 -67.88 23.73
N PHE A 5 -37.78 -66.79 23.72
CA PHE A 5 -36.56 -66.42 22.92
C PHE A 5 -36.40 -64.87 22.98
N ASN A 6 -35.51 -64.21 23.76
CA ASN A 6 -34.02 -64.11 23.70
C ASN A 6 -33.49 -63.84 22.28
N PHE A 7 -32.61 -62.88 21.94
CA PHE A 7 -31.53 -62.18 22.65
C PHE A 7 -30.92 -61.08 21.72
N PHE A 8 -30.10 -60.16 22.27
CA PHE A 8 -29.05 -59.30 21.67
C PHE A 8 -29.33 -57.90 21.08
N SER A 9 -29.02 -56.89 21.90
CA SER A 9 -27.98 -55.85 21.73
C SER A 9 -27.74 -55.20 20.36
N ILE A 10 -27.88 -53.86 20.29
CA ILE A 10 -26.88 -52.92 19.74
C ILE A 10 -27.01 -51.59 20.50
N ILE A 11 -26.06 -51.33 21.40
CA ILE A 11 -25.76 -49.99 21.90
C ILE A 11 -24.97 -49.28 20.81
N ALA A 12 -25.46 -48.11 20.37
CA ALA A 12 -24.89 -47.32 19.30
C ALA A 12 -23.43 -46.89 19.58
N PRO A 13 -22.47 -47.14 18.68
CA PRO A 13 -21.15 -46.54 18.73
C PRO A 13 -21.16 -45.20 17.98
N LEU A 14 -21.94 -44.21 18.44
CA LEU A 14 -22.03 -42.90 17.77
C LEU A 14 -21.29 -41.75 18.50
N ARG A 15 -20.71 -42.01 19.68
CA ARG A 15 -20.05 -40.94 20.49
C ARG A 15 -18.53 -40.87 20.40
N ILE A 16 -17.84 -41.90 19.90
CA ILE A 16 -16.36 -41.89 19.80
C ILE A 16 -15.88 -41.35 18.43
N PHE A 17 -16.65 -41.57 17.36
CA PHE A 17 -16.32 -41.08 16.02
C PHE A 17 -16.48 -39.55 15.88
N THR A 18 -17.41 -38.97 16.64
CA THR A 18 -17.67 -37.52 16.65
C THR A 18 -16.58 -36.74 17.37
N LEU A 19 -16.05 -37.24 18.50
CA LEU A 19 -14.92 -36.58 19.20
C LEU A 19 -13.61 -36.63 18.40
N LYS A 20 -13.26 -37.76 17.79
CA LYS A 20 -12.04 -37.84 16.95
C LYS A 20 -12.10 -36.90 15.75
N ARG A 21 -13.27 -36.73 15.13
CA ARG A 21 -13.47 -35.82 14.00
C ARG A 21 -13.45 -34.34 14.44
N TYR A 22 -14.01 -34.02 15.61
CA TYR A 22 -13.99 -32.64 16.15
C TYR A 22 -12.60 -32.17 16.57
N VAL A 23 -11.78 -33.07 17.12
CA VAL A 23 -10.38 -32.81 17.45
C VAL A 23 -9.53 -32.71 16.19
N TYR A 24 -9.76 -33.56 15.17
CA TYR A 24 -9.06 -33.47 13.88
C TYR A 24 -9.37 -32.18 13.14
N TYR A 25 -10.63 -31.74 13.05
CA TYR A 25 -10.99 -30.46 12.41
C TYR A 25 -10.47 -29.24 13.19
N ASN A 26 -10.46 -29.29 14.53
CA ASN A 26 -9.83 -28.22 15.31
C ASN A 26 -8.32 -28.19 15.11
N ILE A 27 -7.63 -29.33 15.16
CA ILE A 27 -6.18 -29.39 14.92
C ILE A 27 -5.84 -29.01 13.47
N PHE A 28 -6.63 -29.41 12.47
CA PHE A 28 -6.39 -28.99 11.08
C PHE A 28 -6.69 -27.51 10.87
N SER A 29 -7.74 -26.95 11.50
CA SER A 29 -7.98 -25.50 11.44
C SER A 29 -6.93 -24.72 12.24
N ILE A 30 -6.40 -25.27 13.34
CA ILE A 30 -5.33 -24.67 14.14
C ILE A 30 -4.00 -24.80 13.42
N ILE A 31 -3.73 -25.91 12.71
CA ILE A 31 -2.54 -26.10 11.89
C ILE A 31 -2.62 -25.23 10.63
N GLU A 32 -3.76 -25.14 9.95
CA GLU A 32 -3.95 -24.16 8.87
C GLU A 32 -3.87 -22.74 9.41
N TYR A 33 -4.38 -22.44 10.60
CA TYR A 33 -4.24 -21.14 11.24
C TYR A 33 -2.78 -20.85 11.65
N ILE A 34 -2.04 -21.84 12.15
CA ILE A 34 -0.62 -21.75 12.52
C ILE A 34 0.26 -21.66 11.27
N ILE A 35 -0.05 -22.40 10.19
CA ILE A 35 0.63 -22.37 8.90
C ILE A 35 0.30 -21.05 8.17
N PHE A 36 -0.94 -20.57 8.24
CA PHE A 36 -1.36 -19.23 7.80
C PHE A 36 -0.67 -18.12 8.63
N PHE A 37 -0.32 -18.40 9.89
CA PHE A 37 0.45 -17.53 10.76
C PHE A 37 1.97 -17.72 10.68
N MET A 38 2.51 -18.58 9.82
CA MET A 38 3.96 -18.62 9.53
C MET A 38 4.36 -17.44 8.62
N MET A 39 3.95 -16.24 9.03
CA MET A 39 4.30 -14.98 8.43
C MET A 39 5.82 -14.82 8.51
N LYS A 40 6.50 -14.88 7.36
CA LYS A 40 7.94 -14.71 7.33
C LYS A 40 8.28 -13.24 7.55
N LYS A 41 8.46 -12.90 8.82
CA LYS A 41 9.06 -11.64 9.26
C LYS A 41 10.50 -11.56 8.74
N ILE A 42 10.90 -10.37 8.30
CA ILE A 42 12.22 -10.10 7.74
C ILE A 42 12.79 -8.89 8.47
N LEU A 43 13.97 -9.05 9.08
CA LEU A 43 14.76 -7.92 9.57
C LEU A 43 15.44 -7.24 8.38
N THR A 44 15.34 -5.92 8.33
CA THR A 44 15.90 -5.12 7.23
C THR A 44 17.21 -4.44 7.61
N ALA A 45 17.89 -3.83 6.64
CA ALA A 45 19.23 -3.24 6.82
C ALA A 45 19.30 -2.09 7.85
N ASP A 46 18.20 -1.37 8.09
CA ASP A 46 18.16 -0.28 9.10
C ASP A 46 17.63 -0.75 10.46
N GLY A 47 17.49 -2.06 10.66
CA GLY A 47 17.01 -2.66 11.91
C GLY A 47 15.49 -2.67 12.06
N THR A 48 14.72 -2.10 11.13
CA THR A 48 13.26 -2.26 11.12
C THR A 48 12.83 -3.63 10.63
N GLU A 49 11.68 -4.09 11.09
CA GLU A 49 11.07 -5.34 10.66
C GLU A 49 10.02 -5.12 9.56
N THR A 50 9.94 -6.05 8.61
CA THR A 50 8.92 -6.08 7.54
C THR A 50 8.38 -7.51 7.36
N PHE A 51 7.40 -7.68 6.48
CA PHE A 51 6.85 -8.98 6.10
C PHE A 51 7.00 -9.25 4.61
N LEU A 52 7.08 -10.51 4.24
CA LEU A 52 6.77 -10.95 2.88
C LEU A 52 5.25 -11.03 2.72
N ASN A 53 4.70 -10.32 1.74
CA ASN A 53 3.30 -10.47 1.36
C ASN A 53 3.12 -11.75 0.52
N GLU A 54 2.18 -12.61 0.91
CA GLU A 54 2.01 -13.92 0.28
C GLU A 54 1.25 -13.87 -1.05
N GLU A 55 0.35 -12.90 -1.25
CA GLU A 55 -0.40 -12.72 -2.49
C GLU A 55 0.53 -12.19 -3.58
N TYR A 56 1.25 -11.10 -3.28
CA TYR A 56 2.12 -10.41 -4.23
C TYR A 56 3.53 -11.00 -4.30
N LYS A 57 3.91 -11.88 -3.37
CA LYS A 57 5.25 -12.48 -3.24
C LYS A 57 6.39 -11.44 -3.18
N GLU A 58 6.09 -10.28 -2.60
CA GLU A 58 7.00 -9.15 -2.42
C GLU A 58 7.02 -8.73 -0.95
N ALA A 59 8.16 -8.22 -0.48
CA ALA A 59 8.22 -7.63 0.86
C ALA A 59 7.48 -6.28 0.87
N TYR A 60 6.84 -5.92 1.98
CA TYR A 60 6.18 -4.62 2.12
C TYR A 60 7.17 -3.45 2.03
N HIS A 61 8.45 -3.69 2.37
CA HIS A 61 9.50 -2.68 2.30
C HIS A 61 10.81 -3.30 1.81
N SER A 62 11.69 -2.46 1.30
CA SER A 62 13.04 -2.78 0.87
C SER A 62 13.84 -3.37 2.03
N THR A 63 14.23 -4.63 1.88
CA THR A 63 15.08 -5.31 2.86
C THR A 63 16.51 -4.76 2.89
N LYS A 64 16.94 -4.08 1.81
CA LYS A 64 18.29 -3.52 1.65
C LYS A 64 18.44 -2.09 2.13
N ALA A 65 17.37 -1.28 2.08
CA ALA A 65 17.36 0.05 2.70
C ALA A 65 16.88 -0.04 4.15
N GLY A 66 15.82 -0.80 4.35
CA GLY A 66 15.01 -0.82 5.56
C GLY A 66 13.79 0.11 5.49
N ALA A 67 12.76 -0.24 6.26
CA ALA A 67 11.43 0.35 6.15
C ALA A 67 11.41 1.83 6.57
N TYR A 68 12.12 2.18 7.65
CA TYR A 68 12.24 3.57 8.08
C TYR A 68 12.99 4.41 7.04
N THR A 69 14.14 3.91 6.57
CA THR A 69 15.01 4.59 5.62
C THR A 69 14.32 4.77 4.28
N GLU A 70 13.63 3.75 3.79
CA GLU A 70 12.79 3.85 2.60
C GLU A 70 11.70 4.90 2.75
N SER A 71 10.92 4.84 3.84
CA SER A 71 9.83 5.78 4.10
C SER A 71 10.33 7.24 4.12
N LEU A 72 11.43 7.48 4.83
CA LEU A 72 12.00 8.80 4.99
C LEU A 72 12.51 9.36 3.66
N TYR A 73 13.39 8.62 2.99
CA TYR A 73 14.14 9.16 1.86
C TYR A 73 13.42 9.01 0.51
N LYS A 74 12.48 8.07 0.37
CA LYS A 74 11.72 7.90 -0.90
C LYS A 74 10.38 8.60 -0.89
N PHE A 75 9.80 8.91 0.27
CA PHE A 75 8.45 9.48 0.36
C PHE A 75 8.41 10.79 1.16
N VAL A 76 8.79 10.77 2.44
CA VAL A 76 8.60 11.90 3.35
C VAL A 76 9.42 13.13 2.96
N LEU A 77 10.72 12.96 2.72
CA LEU A 77 11.57 14.08 2.31
C LEU A 77 11.26 14.56 0.89
N PRO A 78 11.09 13.68 -0.12
CA PRO A 78 10.76 14.13 -1.48
C PRO A 78 9.40 14.84 -1.57
N CYS A 79 8.42 14.46 -0.75
CA CYS A 79 7.13 15.15 -0.66
C CYS A 79 7.16 16.43 0.19
N LYS A 80 8.35 16.86 0.65
CA LYS A 80 8.55 18.12 1.37
C LYS A 80 7.74 18.22 2.68
N ILE A 81 7.52 17.09 3.36
CA ILE A 81 6.77 17.06 4.63
C ILE A 81 7.34 18.04 5.67
N PRO A 82 8.66 18.16 5.88
CA PRO A 82 9.22 19.18 6.78
C PRO A 82 8.79 20.62 6.46
N GLN A 83 8.80 20.98 5.17
CA GLN A 83 8.44 22.31 4.70
C GLN A 83 6.93 22.55 4.82
N LEU A 84 6.11 21.53 4.53
CA LEU A 84 4.66 21.59 4.70
C LEU A 84 4.28 21.72 6.19
N ALA A 85 5.01 21.06 7.09
CA ALA A 85 4.77 21.16 8.54
C ALA A 85 4.96 22.59 9.06
N LYS A 86 5.94 23.32 8.54
CA LYS A 86 6.17 24.75 8.86
C LYS A 86 5.02 25.66 8.41
N LYS A 87 4.22 25.24 7.41
CA LYS A 87 3.00 25.97 7.00
C LYS A 87 1.81 25.72 7.94
N GLY A 88 1.93 24.80 8.90
CA GLY A 88 0.95 24.57 9.97
C GLY A 88 -0.17 23.60 9.64
N ARG A 89 -0.37 23.21 8.37
CA ARG A 89 -1.38 22.22 7.98
C ARG A 89 -0.92 21.37 6.80
N ILE A 90 -1.15 20.06 6.87
CA ILE A 90 -0.81 19.11 5.81
C ILE A 90 -1.96 18.12 5.62
N LYS A 91 -2.36 17.88 4.37
CA LYS A 91 -3.18 16.73 3.99
C LYS A 91 -2.39 15.76 3.11
N ILE A 92 -2.22 14.52 3.55
CA ILE A 92 -1.45 13.49 2.84
C ILE A 92 -2.40 12.40 2.32
N LEU A 93 -2.20 11.99 1.07
CA LEU A 93 -2.77 10.75 0.53
C LEU A 93 -1.67 9.69 0.52
N ASP A 94 -1.95 8.54 1.10
CA ASP A 94 -1.07 7.38 1.15
C ASP A 94 -1.74 6.20 0.43
N VAL A 95 -1.17 5.76 -0.68
CA VAL A 95 -1.73 4.70 -1.53
C VAL A 95 -1.00 3.41 -1.21
N GLY A 96 -1.59 2.62 -0.30
CA GLY A 96 -0.98 1.41 0.26
C GLY A 96 -0.52 1.64 1.69
N PHE A 97 -1.42 1.49 2.67
CA PHE A 97 -1.07 1.60 4.09
C PHE A 97 0.02 0.61 4.47
N GLY A 98 -0.12 -0.64 4.02
CA GLY A 98 0.81 -1.71 4.31
C GLY A 98 1.03 -1.86 5.81
N LEU A 99 2.27 -1.73 6.24
CA LEU A 99 2.65 -1.81 7.66
C LEU A 99 2.70 -0.43 8.34
N GLY A 100 2.24 0.63 7.68
CA GLY A 100 2.09 1.97 8.27
C GLY A 100 3.38 2.79 8.40
N TYR A 101 4.52 2.34 7.87
CA TYR A 101 5.80 3.06 8.04
C TYR A 101 5.81 4.44 7.37
N ASN A 102 5.30 4.59 6.14
CA ASN A 102 5.22 5.90 5.49
C ASN A 102 4.41 6.90 6.34
N VAL A 103 3.27 6.46 6.88
CA VAL A 103 2.41 7.24 7.78
C VAL A 103 3.14 7.57 9.08
N ALA A 104 3.77 6.59 9.73
CA ALA A 104 4.47 6.77 11.00
C ALA A 104 5.65 7.75 10.86
N VAL A 105 6.46 7.60 9.81
CA VAL A 105 7.61 8.47 9.56
C VAL A 105 7.17 9.87 9.15
N ALA A 106 6.06 10.02 8.42
CA ALA A 106 5.49 11.33 8.11
C ALA A 106 5.00 12.05 9.37
N ILE A 107 4.27 11.36 10.26
CA ILE A 107 3.83 11.90 11.56
C ILE A 107 5.04 12.34 12.39
N LYS A 108 6.03 11.45 12.54
CA LYS A 108 7.28 11.74 13.27
C LYS A 108 7.92 13.02 12.75
N THR A 109 8.14 13.08 11.43
CA THR A 109 8.86 14.17 10.78
C THR A 109 8.10 15.47 10.89
N ALA A 110 6.78 15.45 10.68
CA ALA A 110 5.94 16.64 10.78
C ALA A 110 5.93 17.22 12.20
N LEU A 111 5.77 16.36 13.22
CA LEU A 111 5.79 16.78 14.63
C LEU A 111 7.17 17.28 15.09
N GLN A 112 8.25 16.70 14.57
CA GLN A 112 9.61 17.18 14.85
C GLN A 112 9.86 18.59 14.32
N GLU A 113 9.24 18.95 13.19
CA GLU A 113 9.37 20.27 12.58
C GLU A 113 8.38 21.29 13.13
N ASN A 114 7.16 20.85 13.48
CA ASN A 114 6.13 21.68 14.09
C ASN A 114 5.19 20.80 14.93
N SER A 115 5.33 20.85 16.26
CA SER A 115 4.51 20.06 17.18
C SER A 115 3.02 20.41 17.14
N SER A 116 2.67 21.58 16.61
CA SER A 116 1.28 22.08 16.50
C SER A 116 0.67 21.91 15.10
N VAL A 117 1.33 21.20 14.18
CA VAL A 117 0.85 20.99 12.80
C VAL A 117 -0.51 20.26 12.74
N ASP A 118 -1.50 20.79 12.03
CA ASP A 118 -2.73 20.07 11.71
C ASP A 118 -2.45 19.04 10.60
N LEU A 119 -2.37 17.76 10.96
CA LEU A 119 -1.98 16.68 10.06
C LEU A 119 -3.16 15.74 9.81
N GLU A 120 -3.63 15.70 8.57
CA GLU A 120 -4.66 14.78 8.13
C GLU A 120 -4.11 13.81 7.07
N ILE A 121 -4.12 12.51 7.36
CA ILE A 121 -3.63 11.46 6.47
C ILE A 121 -4.81 10.58 6.05
N PHE A 122 -5.00 10.43 4.74
CA PHE A 122 -5.86 9.43 4.15
C PHE A 122 -4.99 8.34 3.57
N SER A 123 -5.03 7.15 4.15
CA SER A 123 -4.37 5.98 3.59
C SER A 123 -5.39 5.03 2.97
N ILE A 124 -4.95 4.19 2.04
CA ILE A 124 -5.78 3.20 1.34
C ILE A 124 -5.20 1.82 1.59
N GLU A 125 -6.02 0.86 2.02
CA GLU A 125 -5.61 -0.51 2.25
C GLU A 125 -6.71 -1.50 1.84
N LYS A 126 -6.31 -2.60 1.20
CA LYS A 126 -7.23 -3.68 0.83
C LYS A 126 -7.20 -4.81 1.85
N ASP A 127 -6.02 -5.12 2.38
CA ASP A 127 -5.78 -6.24 3.30
C ASP A 127 -5.87 -5.79 4.76
N ILE A 128 -7.01 -6.08 5.41
CA ILE A 128 -7.22 -5.74 6.83
C ILE A 128 -6.28 -6.53 7.75
N SER A 129 -5.74 -7.68 7.31
CA SER A 129 -4.83 -8.48 8.15
C SER A 129 -3.57 -7.72 8.54
N VAL A 130 -3.18 -6.67 7.80
CA VAL A 130 -2.00 -5.84 8.11
C VAL A 130 -2.02 -5.30 9.54
N PHE A 131 -3.19 -5.01 10.11
CA PHE A 131 -3.27 -4.51 11.49
C PHE A 131 -2.81 -5.56 12.52
N GLU A 132 -3.10 -6.84 12.29
CA GLU A 132 -2.54 -7.93 13.11
C GLU A 132 -1.04 -8.10 12.85
N LYS A 133 -0.58 -7.91 11.60
CA LYS A 133 0.84 -7.94 11.28
C LYS A 133 1.61 -6.86 12.04
N ILE A 134 1.09 -5.63 12.06
CA ILE A 134 1.69 -4.49 12.76
C ILE A 134 1.82 -4.76 14.26
N LYS A 135 0.82 -5.36 14.91
CA LYS A 135 0.90 -5.73 16.34
C LYS A 135 2.03 -6.70 16.66
N SER A 136 2.42 -7.53 15.69
CA SER A 136 3.51 -8.51 15.86
C SER A 136 4.90 -7.94 15.58
N LEU A 137 5.00 -6.73 15.03
CA LEU A 137 6.28 -6.11 14.71
C LEU A 137 6.95 -5.53 15.97
N SER A 138 8.28 -5.61 15.98
CA SER A 138 9.13 -4.83 16.86
C SER A 138 9.47 -3.53 16.15
N PHE A 139 9.28 -2.40 16.84
CA PHE A 139 9.59 -1.08 16.29
C PHE A 139 10.80 -0.49 17.00
N PRO A 140 11.66 0.27 16.28
CA PRO A 140 12.65 1.12 16.91
C PRO A 140 12.01 2.08 17.94
N GLU A 141 12.72 2.39 19.02
CA GLU A 141 12.20 3.20 20.13
C GLU A 141 11.63 4.55 19.67
N ASN A 142 12.27 5.17 18.68
CA ASN A 142 11.86 6.47 18.13
C ASN A 142 10.58 6.42 17.27
N LEU A 143 10.02 5.23 16.98
CA LEU A 143 8.75 5.04 16.28
C LEU A 143 7.69 4.39 17.16
N LYS A 144 8.09 3.79 18.30
CA LYS A 144 7.21 2.98 19.13
C LYS A 144 5.94 3.73 19.55
N SER A 145 6.06 4.95 20.07
CA SER A 145 4.91 5.76 20.49
C SER A 145 3.96 6.12 19.34
N ILE A 146 4.47 6.25 18.12
CA ILE A 146 3.68 6.54 16.93
C ILE A 146 2.95 5.29 16.47
N PHE A 147 3.58 4.12 16.52
CA PHE A 147 2.91 2.86 16.23
C PHE A 147 1.87 2.50 17.29
N ASP A 148 2.14 2.77 18.57
CA ASP A 148 1.14 2.64 19.65
C ASP A 148 -0.07 3.55 19.36
N PHE A 149 0.16 4.78 18.87
CA PHE A 149 -0.91 5.66 18.38
C PHE A 149 -1.65 5.05 17.17
N LEU A 150 -0.93 4.57 16.14
CA LEU A 150 -1.56 3.97 14.97
C LEU A 150 -2.39 2.74 15.32
N LEU A 151 -2.01 1.95 16.33
CA LEU A 151 -2.75 0.77 16.80
C LEU A 151 -3.94 1.11 17.71
N SER A 152 -4.07 2.35 18.16
CA SER A 152 -5.16 2.79 19.05
C SER A 152 -6.49 3.09 18.34
N GLY A 153 -6.48 3.10 17.00
CA GLY A 153 -7.66 3.37 16.19
C GLY A 153 -8.73 2.30 16.25
N LYS A 154 -9.85 2.59 15.59
CA LYS A 154 -11.03 1.72 15.55
C LYS A 154 -11.59 1.61 14.15
N PHE A 155 -12.11 0.42 13.83
CA PHE A 155 -12.90 0.23 12.61
C PHE A 155 -14.24 0.92 12.74
N GLN A 156 -14.57 1.75 11.75
CA GLN A 156 -15.84 2.46 11.67
C GLN A 156 -16.15 2.86 10.23
N LYS A 157 -17.40 3.25 9.98
CA LYS A 157 -17.77 3.85 8.70
C LYS A 157 -17.28 5.29 8.62
N TYR A 158 -16.68 5.66 7.49
CA TYR A 158 -16.39 7.04 7.14
C TYR A 158 -17.36 7.49 6.05
N PHE A 159 -18.04 8.61 6.30
CA PHE A 159 -19.03 9.17 5.39
C PHE A 159 -18.47 10.39 4.69
N LEU A 160 -18.59 10.41 3.36
CA LEU A 160 -18.16 11.51 2.53
C LEU A 160 -19.17 11.76 1.42
N LYS A 161 -19.94 12.85 1.52
CA LYS A 161 -21.03 13.16 0.59
C LYS A 161 -21.95 11.93 0.44
N ASN A 162 -22.02 11.35 -0.75
CA ASN A 162 -22.83 10.18 -1.09
C ASN A 162 -22.04 8.86 -1.03
N PHE A 163 -20.82 8.87 -0.50
CA PHE A 163 -19.96 7.70 -0.38
C PHE A 163 -19.79 7.30 1.07
N THR A 164 -19.91 6.00 1.31
CA THR A 164 -19.55 5.37 2.58
C THR A 164 -18.34 4.49 2.35
N PHE A 165 -17.39 4.59 3.26
CA PHE A 165 -16.18 3.78 3.29
C PHE A 165 -16.15 2.95 4.57
N ASP A 166 -15.71 1.72 4.47
CA ASP A 166 -15.10 1.05 5.62
C ASP A 166 -13.78 1.74 5.91
N SER A 167 -13.50 2.00 7.19
CA SER A 167 -12.29 2.70 7.57
C SER A 167 -11.77 2.23 8.92
N TYR A 168 -10.48 2.39 9.12
CA TYR A 168 -9.85 2.38 10.42
C TYR A 168 -9.42 3.81 10.75
N PHE A 169 -9.97 4.37 11.84
CA PHE A 169 -9.84 5.77 12.18
C PHE A 169 -9.05 5.96 13.47
N ILE A 170 -8.08 6.87 13.42
CA ILE A 170 -7.27 7.28 14.56
C ILE A 170 -7.33 8.81 14.63
N GLU A 171 -7.60 9.35 15.81
CA GLU A 171 -7.51 10.79 16.07
C GLU A 171 -6.96 11.03 17.47
N LYS A 172 -5.94 11.88 17.55
CA LYS A 172 -5.40 12.39 18.80
C LYS A 172 -4.83 13.78 18.54
N ASP A 173 -5.23 14.74 19.37
CA ASP A 173 -4.81 16.13 19.26
C ASP A 173 -5.07 16.70 17.84
N ASN A 174 -4.02 17.13 17.16
CA ASN A 174 -4.00 17.70 15.81
C ASN A 174 -3.70 16.67 14.71
N ILE A 175 -3.67 15.36 15.03
CA ILE A 175 -3.35 14.30 14.08
C ILE A 175 -4.56 13.40 13.84
N LYS A 176 -4.94 13.29 12.57
CA LYS A 176 -6.04 12.43 12.10
C LYS A 176 -5.54 11.49 11.02
N VAL A 177 -5.65 10.19 11.25
CA VAL A 177 -5.33 9.15 10.27
C VAL A 177 -6.60 8.39 9.92
N LYS A 178 -6.90 8.30 8.63
CA LYS A 178 -8.04 7.55 8.08
C LYS A 178 -7.50 6.51 7.11
N VAL A 179 -7.49 5.24 7.50
CA VAL A 179 -7.18 4.14 6.58
C VAL A 179 -8.48 3.67 5.96
N LEU A 180 -8.71 4.00 4.69
CA LEU A 180 -9.88 3.60 3.93
C LEU A 180 -9.69 2.17 3.43
N ILE A 181 -10.64 1.31 3.75
CA ILE A 181 -10.55 -0.12 3.51
C ILE A 181 -11.29 -0.48 2.22
N GLY A 182 -10.59 -1.11 1.28
CA GLY A 182 -11.17 -1.61 0.04
C GLY A 182 -10.22 -1.55 -1.16
N GLU A 183 -10.80 -1.74 -2.34
CA GLU A 183 -10.03 -1.72 -3.60
C GLU A 183 -9.60 -0.28 -3.96
N GLY A 184 -8.32 -0.12 -4.30
CA GLY A 184 -7.68 1.18 -4.42
C GLY A 184 -8.23 2.07 -5.53
N ARG A 185 -8.52 1.51 -6.73
CA ARG A 185 -9.10 2.28 -7.84
C ARG A 185 -10.47 2.84 -7.45
N GLN A 186 -11.32 2.05 -6.80
CA GLN A 186 -12.64 2.52 -6.37
C GLN A 186 -12.55 3.61 -5.31
N ILE A 187 -11.65 3.47 -4.32
CA ILE A 187 -11.47 4.48 -3.28
C ILE A 187 -10.97 5.79 -3.88
N LEU A 188 -9.95 5.75 -4.73
CA LEU A 188 -9.41 6.95 -5.40
C LEU A 188 -10.47 7.65 -6.25
N LYS A 189 -11.28 6.91 -7.01
CA LYS A 189 -12.40 7.49 -7.80
C LYS A 189 -13.40 8.23 -6.90
N LYS A 190 -13.81 7.61 -5.79
CA LYS A 190 -14.78 8.21 -4.85
C LYS A 190 -14.20 9.45 -4.16
N LEU A 191 -12.93 9.41 -3.76
CA LEU A 191 -12.23 10.59 -3.21
C LEU A 191 -12.18 11.73 -4.23
N ALA A 192 -11.91 11.43 -5.50
CA ALA A 192 -11.85 12.43 -6.56
C ALA A 192 -13.21 13.09 -6.81
N GLN A 193 -14.29 12.30 -6.82
CA GLN A 193 -15.68 12.80 -6.85
C GLN A 193 -16.04 13.61 -5.59
N GLY A 194 -15.37 13.32 -4.48
CA GLY A 194 -15.40 14.10 -3.24
C GLY A 194 -14.77 15.49 -3.34
N ASN A 195 -14.03 15.82 -4.42
CA ASN A 195 -13.22 17.03 -4.58
C ASN A 195 -12.13 17.20 -3.50
N PHE A 196 -11.52 16.09 -3.06
CA PHE A 196 -10.36 16.16 -2.17
C PHE A 196 -9.15 16.74 -2.88
N LYS A 197 -8.34 17.46 -2.10
CA LYS A 197 -7.05 18.02 -2.53
C LYS A 197 -6.00 17.78 -1.47
N PHE A 198 -4.95 17.06 -1.84
CA PHE A 198 -3.83 16.67 -0.99
C PHE A 198 -2.60 17.53 -1.26
N ASP A 199 -1.84 17.81 -0.21
CA ASP A 199 -0.56 18.52 -0.22
C ASP A 199 0.61 17.61 -0.60
N ALA A 200 0.47 16.31 -0.33
CA ALA A 200 1.44 15.29 -0.67
C ALA A 200 0.76 13.95 -1.01
N VAL A 201 1.38 13.17 -1.89
CA VAL A 201 0.92 11.81 -2.22
C VAL A 201 2.08 10.82 -2.07
N PHE A 202 1.94 9.84 -1.18
CA PHE A 202 2.79 8.67 -1.13
C PHE A 202 2.15 7.59 -2.00
N TYR A 203 2.79 7.25 -3.11
CA TYR A 203 2.27 6.25 -4.04
C TYR A 203 3.05 4.95 -3.90
N ASP A 204 2.60 4.10 -2.98
CA ASP A 204 3.35 2.93 -2.47
C ASP A 204 2.56 1.62 -2.59
N ALA A 205 1.94 1.40 -3.76
CA ALA A 205 1.39 0.10 -4.08
C ALA A 205 2.51 -0.94 -4.26
N PHE A 206 2.17 -2.24 -4.16
CA PHE A 206 3.06 -3.31 -4.63
C PHE A 206 3.48 -3.12 -6.09
N SER A 207 4.55 -3.77 -6.52
CA SER A 207 5.22 -3.38 -7.77
C SER A 207 4.33 -3.47 -9.00
N PRO A 208 4.62 -2.70 -10.07
CA PRO A 208 3.84 -2.75 -11.32
C PRO A 208 3.72 -4.13 -11.95
N LYS A 209 4.59 -5.08 -11.58
CA LYS A 209 4.55 -6.45 -12.11
C LYS A 209 3.41 -7.27 -11.51
N VAL A 210 3.05 -6.99 -10.26
CA VAL A 210 2.15 -7.81 -9.43
C VAL A 210 0.86 -7.09 -9.03
N ASN A 211 0.84 -5.76 -9.08
CA ASN A 211 -0.31 -4.91 -8.77
C ASN A 211 -0.56 -3.88 -9.88
N THR A 212 -0.54 -4.35 -11.14
CA THR A 212 -0.48 -3.54 -12.38
C THR A 212 -1.58 -2.47 -12.47
N GLU A 213 -2.77 -2.77 -11.97
CA GLU A 213 -3.95 -1.90 -12.00
C GLU A 213 -3.73 -0.58 -11.28
N MET A 214 -2.86 -0.58 -10.26
CA MET A 214 -2.47 0.62 -9.53
C MET A 214 -1.36 1.41 -10.25
N TRP A 215 -0.95 1.07 -11.47
CA TRP A 215 0.15 1.76 -12.16
C TRP A 215 -0.21 2.24 -13.57
N THR A 216 -1.50 2.34 -13.84
CA THR A 216 -2.02 2.75 -15.15
C THR A 216 -2.01 4.26 -15.33
N LEU A 217 -1.89 4.70 -16.59
CA LEU A 217 -2.10 6.11 -16.96
C LEU A 217 -3.44 6.63 -16.39
N ASP A 218 -4.48 5.80 -16.48
CA ASP A 218 -5.84 6.17 -16.16
C ASP A 218 -6.01 6.40 -14.64
N ILE A 219 -5.36 5.60 -13.77
CA ILE A 219 -5.39 5.88 -12.33
C ILE A 219 -4.54 7.10 -11.97
N PHE A 220 -3.42 7.35 -12.66
CA PHE A 220 -2.63 8.56 -12.44
C PHE A 220 -3.39 9.84 -12.79
N LYS A 221 -4.30 9.82 -13.77
CA LYS A 221 -5.20 10.96 -14.03
C LYS A 221 -6.14 11.22 -12.86
N VAL A 222 -6.64 10.18 -12.20
CA VAL A 222 -7.47 10.31 -10.98
C VAL A 222 -6.64 10.90 -9.84
N VAL A 223 -5.43 10.39 -9.62
CA VAL A 223 -4.53 10.87 -8.56
C VAL A 223 -4.14 12.33 -8.80
N LYS A 224 -3.87 12.73 -10.04
CA LYS A 224 -3.62 14.14 -10.39
C LYS A 224 -4.78 15.05 -9.97
N ASN A 225 -6.02 14.61 -10.17
CA ASN A 225 -7.21 15.36 -9.75
C ASN A 225 -7.36 15.44 -8.23
N LEU A 226 -6.70 14.55 -7.47
CA LEU A 226 -6.65 14.58 -6.01
C LEU A 226 -5.53 15.47 -5.46
N MET A 227 -4.63 15.97 -6.30
CA MET A 227 -3.48 16.77 -5.87
C MET A 227 -3.77 18.28 -5.96
N LYS A 228 -3.20 19.03 -5.02
CA LYS A 228 -2.97 20.48 -5.21
C LYS A 228 -1.88 20.69 -6.26
N ASP A 229 -1.87 21.84 -6.91
CA ASP A 229 -0.96 22.12 -8.03
C ASP A 229 0.53 21.97 -7.67
N GLU A 230 0.92 22.41 -6.47
CA GLU A 230 2.29 22.32 -5.97
C GLU A 230 2.58 21.02 -5.20
N ALA A 231 1.60 20.14 -5.05
CA ALA A 231 1.79 18.88 -4.34
C ALA A 231 2.77 17.98 -5.10
N VAL A 232 3.53 17.20 -4.33
CA VAL A 232 4.44 16.20 -4.87
C VAL A 232 3.87 14.82 -4.60
N LEU A 233 3.85 14.00 -5.64
CA LEU A 233 3.70 12.55 -5.57
C LEU A 233 5.08 11.92 -5.54
N ALA A 234 5.33 11.03 -4.60
CA ALA A 234 6.56 10.25 -4.54
C ALA A 234 6.26 8.75 -4.63
N THR A 235 7.11 8.02 -5.34
CA THR A 235 7.04 6.56 -5.45
C THR A 235 8.43 5.94 -5.53
N TYR A 236 8.59 4.76 -4.92
CA TYR A 236 9.79 3.95 -5.09
C TYR A 236 9.93 3.40 -6.52
N SER A 237 8.91 3.45 -7.36
CA SER A 237 8.97 2.81 -8.68
C SER A 237 9.93 3.56 -9.63
N ALA A 238 10.84 2.80 -10.24
CA ALA A 238 11.74 3.26 -11.31
C ALA A 238 11.29 2.79 -12.70
N SER A 239 10.08 2.23 -12.81
CA SER A 239 9.57 1.64 -14.04
C SER A 239 9.37 2.70 -15.12
N LEU A 240 9.85 2.41 -16.34
CA LEU A 240 9.67 3.32 -17.48
C LEU A 240 8.20 3.42 -17.89
N ALA A 241 7.42 2.34 -17.78
CA ALA A 241 5.98 2.36 -18.03
C ALA A 241 5.25 3.28 -17.03
N VAL A 242 5.67 3.25 -15.75
CA VAL A 242 5.13 4.13 -14.70
C VAL A 242 5.47 5.59 -14.98
N ARG A 243 6.75 5.89 -15.22
CA ARG A 243 7.20 7.25 -15.53
C ARG A 243 6.52 7.81 -16.78
N LYS A 244 6.36 6.99 -17.82
CA LYS A 244 5.63 7.38 -19.02
C LYS A 244 4.14 7.61 -18.71
N GLY A 245 3.52 6.76 -17.89
CA GLY A 245 2.14 6.97 -17.43
C GLY A 245 1.95 8.27 -16.65
N LEU A 246 2.88 8.63 -15.78
CA LEU A 246 2.86 9.92 -15.07
C LEU A 246 2.99 11.11 -16.05
N LEU A 247 3.95 11.04 -16.98
CA LEU A 247 4.11 12.07 -18.02
C LEU A 247 2.85 12.23 -18.87
N GLU A 248 2.26 11.12 -19.35
CA GLU A 248 1.04 11.14 -20.18
C GLU A 248 -0.22 11.53 -19.38
N ALA A 249 -0.23 11.38 -18.05
CA ALA A 249 -1.26 11.95 -17.17
C ALA A 249 -1.09 13.49 -17.03
N GLY A 250 0.01 14.04 -17.55
CA GLY A 250 0.35 15.45 -17.54
C GLY A 250 1.02 15.89 -16.24
N PHE A 251 1.78 15.00 -15.59
CA PHE A 251 2.72 15.40 -14.56
C PHE A 251 4.07 15.79 -15.18
N ASN A 252 4.77 16.72 -14.53
CA ASN A 252 6.22 16.77 -14.61
C ASN A 252 6.80 15.70 -13.69
N ILE A 253 7.89 15.04 -14.10
CA ILE A 253 8.53 14.00 -13.30
C ILE A 253 9.99 14.33 -13.01
N GLY A 254 10.47 13.76 -11.91
CA GLY A 254 11.79 13.99 -11.37
C GLY A 254 12.36 12.75 -10.70
N LEU A 255 13.61 12.85 -10.26
CA LEU A 255 14.34 11.74 -9.66
C LEU A 255 14.56 11.98 -8.17
N VAL A 256 14.54 10.90 -7.42
CA VAL A 256 15.03 10.86 -6.05
C VAL A 256 16.19 9.89 -6.01
N GLU A 257 17.27 10.27 -5.34
CA GLU A 257 18.51 9.50 -5.27
C GLU A 257 18.28 8.06 -4.80
N PRO A 258 19.05 7.09 -5.32
CA PRO A 258 18.87 5.69 -4.95
C PRO A 258 19.15 5.44 -3.46
N VAL A 259 18.26 4.68 -2.82
CA VAL A 259 18.39 4.26 -1.42
C VAL A 259 18.20 2.75 -1.32
N GLY A 260 19.22 2.04 -0.82
CA GLY A 260 19.26 0.58 -0.71
C GLY A 260 19.27 -0.18 -2.05
N ARG A 261 19.43 0.52 -3.18
CA ARG A 261 19.53 -0.05 -4.53
C ARG A 261 20.24 0.92 -5.48
N LYS A 262 20.47 0.52 -6.72
CA LYS A 262 21.14 1.35 -7.75
C LYS A 262 20.19 2.28 -8.51
N SER A 263 18.89 1.97 -8.57
CA SER A 263 17.93 2.74 -9.36
C SER A 263 17.31 3.89 -8.57
N TYR A 264 17.19 5.04 -9.22
CA TYR A 264 16.44 6.20 -8.76
C TYR A 264 15.00 5.85 -8.42
N SER A 265 14.43 6.54 -7.45
CA SER A 265 12.97 6.63 -7.25
C SER A 265 12.38 7.74 -8.12
N THR A 266 11.06 7.87 -8.16
CA THR A 266 10.38 8.86 -9.01
C THR A 266 9.55 9.81 -8.15
N VAL A 267 9.64 11.10 -8.44
CA VAL A 267 8.67 12.10 -7.98
C VAL A 267 7.91 12.69 -9.16
N ALA A 268 6.71 13.18 -8.91
CA ALA A 268 5.85 13.80 -9.90
C ALA A 268 5.08 14.97 -9.30
N THR A 269 4.82 16.01 -10.10
CA THR A 269 4.06 17.18 -9.68
C THR A 269 3.39 17.85 -10.89
N VAL A 270 2.40 18.71 -10.65
CA VAL A 270 1.77 19.50 -11.72
C VAL A 270 2.55 20.78 -11.95
N LYS A 271 2.75 21.57 -10.88
CA LYS A 271 3.45 22.87 -10.92
C LYS A 271 4.51 23.02 -9.81
N GLY A 272 4.68 22.03 -8.95
CA GLY A 272 5.67 22.06 -7.89
C GLY A 272 7.10 21.97 -8.42
N ASP A 273 8.04 22.33 -7.56
CA ASP A 273 9.47 22.16 -7.82
C ASP A 273 9.92 20.74 -7.45
N ILE A 274 10.58 20.05 -8.38
CA ILE A 274 11.11 18.70 -8.21
C ILE A 274 12.48 18.56 -8.89
N PRO A 275 13.36 17.67 -8.41
CA PRO A 275 14.66 17.45 -9.06
C PRO A 275 14.47 16.98 -10.51
N PRO A 276 15.24 17.47 -11.48
CA PRO A 276 15.05 17.13 -12.88
C PRO A 276 15.47 15.68 -13.19
N LEU A 277 15.01 15.17 -14.34
CA LEU A 277 15.56 13.96 -14.93
C LEU A 277 17.00 14.20 -15.43
N THR A 278 17.88 13.22 -15.27
CA THR A 278 19.18 13.22 -15.95
C THR A 278 19.00 12.98 -17.46
N GLU A 279 19.94 13.46 -18.28
CA GLU A 279 19.91 13.23 -19.74
C GLU A 279 19.87 11.75 -20.10
N LYS A 280 20.55 10.91 -19.31
CA LYS A 280 20.51 9.45 -19.47
C LYS A 280 19.09 8.90 -19.28
N GLU A 281 18.38 9.34 -18.25
CA GLU A 281 17.02 8.87 -17.97
C GLU A 281 15.99 9.45 -18.96
N LYS A 282 16.19 10.69 -19.44
CA LYS A 282 15.39 11.25 -20.56
C LYS A 282 15.54 10.41 -21.82
N LYS A 283 16.78 10.18 -22.28
CA LYS A 283 17.08 9.34 -23.45
C LYS A 283 16.51 7.94 -23.32
N ARG A 284 16.54 7.37 -22.10
CA ARG A 284 15.96 6.05 -21.83
C ARG A 284 14.43 6.05 -21.92
N LEU A 285 13.75 7.12 -21.51
CA LEU A 285 12.30 7.28 -21.68
C LEU A 285 11.87 7.48 -23.14
N GLU A 286 12.75 8.04 -23.96
CA GLU A 286 12.48 8.25 -25.39
C GLU A 286 12.73 6.99 -26.22
N THR A 287 13.82 6.28 -25.94
CA THR A 287 14.29 5.21 -26.83
C THR A 287 13.89 3.80 -26.36
N SER A 288 13.54 3.61 -25.09
CA SER A 288 13.27 2.26 -24.59
C SER A 288 11.91 1.74 -25.07
N PRO A 289 11.83 0.50 -25.58
CA PRO A 289 10.55 -0.11 -25.96
C PRO A 289 9.64 -0.36 -24.74
N TYR A 290 10.17 -0.26 -23.53
CA TYR A 290 9.43 -0.38 -22.26
C TYR A 290 8.78 0.93 -21.80
N ALA A 291 9.07 2.06 -22.45
CA ALA A 291 8.61 3.39 -22.04
C ALA A 291 7.23 3.74 -22.65
N PHE A 292 6.22 2.93 -22.34
CA PHE A 292 4.81 3.19 -22.65
C PHE A 292 3.92 2.71 -21.50
N PRO A 293 2.79 3.38 -21.22
CA PRO A 293 2.05 3.16 -19.99
C PRO A 293 1.20 1.89 -20.02
N TYR A 294 0.92 1.36 -18.83
CA TYR A 294 -0.24 0.47 -18.62
C TYR A 294 -1.54 1.27 -18.78
N ARG A 295 -2.61 0.61 -19.24
CA ARG A 295 -3.92 1.23 -19.52
C ARG A 295 -5.07 0.44 -18.90
N ASP A 296 -6.00 1.15 -18.29
CA ASP A 296 -7.25 0.65 -17.70
C ASP A 296 -8.31 1.76 -17.79
N GLU A 297 -8.86 1.98 -18.99
CA GLU A 297 -9.65 3.20 -19.30
C GLU A 297 -10.85 3.41 -18.37
N ASN A 298 -11.46 2.31 -17.91
CA ASN A 298 -12.65 2.34 -17.06
C ASN A 298 -12.34 2.12 -15.56
N LEU A 299 -11.06 1.87 -15.22
CA LEU A 299 -10.61 1.55 -13.87
C LEU A 299 -11.35 0.33 -13.29
N SER A 300 -11.44 -0.71 -14.11
CA SER A 300 -12.21 -1.92 -13.81
C SER A 300 -11.67 -3.18 -14.47
N LEU A 301 -10.65 -3.08 -15.33
CA LEU A 301 -10.08 -4.26 -15.97
C LEU A 301 -9.42 -5.17 -14.91
N PRO A 302 -9.49 -6.50 -15.08
CA PRO A 302 -8.71 -7.41 -14.28
C PRO A 302 -7.20 -7.15 -14.44
N PRO A 303 -6.39 -7.23 -13.37
CA PRO A 303 -4.95 -6.94 -13.41
C PRO A 303 -4.18 -7.73 -14.47
N GLU A 304 -4.53 -9.00 -14.66
CA GLU A 304 -3.93 -9.89 -15.64
C GLU A 304 -4.23 -9.46 -17.08
N GLU A 305 -5.39 -8.87 -17.32
CA GLU A 305 -5.76 -8.36 -18.64
C GLU A 305 -4.96 -7.11 -19.00
N ILE A 306 -4.82 -6.17 -18.04
CA ILE A 306 -4.00 -4.97 -18.19
C ILE A 306 -2.57 -5.37 -18.55
N LYS A 307 -2.01 -6.33 -17.80
CA LYS A 307 -0.66 -6.83 -18.01
C LYS A 307 -0.51 -7.52 -19.38
N LYS A 308 -1.44 -8.39 -19.76
CA LYS A 308 -1.42 -9.09 -21.06
C LYS A 308 -1.49 -8.12 -22.24
N ARG A 309 -2.33 -7.07 -22.14
CA ARG A 309 -2.42 -6.02 -23.17
C ARG A 309 -1.09 -5.29 -23.32
N TRP A 310 -0.48 -4.91 -22.20
CA TRP A 310 0.83 -4.25 -22.19
C TRP A 310 1.94 -5.15 -22.75
N GLU A 311 2.01 -6.42 -22.35
CA GLU A 311 3.00 -7.38 -22.85
C GLU A 311 2.86 -7.65 -24.37
N LYS A 312 1.62 -7.71 -24.88
CA LYS A 312 1.36 -7.85 -26.32
C LYS A 312 1.90 -6.65 -27.09
N GLU A 313 1.73 -5.44 -26.57
CA GLU A 313 2.26 -4.22 -27.19
C GLU A 313 3.79 -4.15 -27.08
N LEU A 314 4.37 -4.52 -25.94
CA LEU A 314 5.81 -4.59 -25.77
C LEU A 314 6.45 -5.53 -26.81
N LYS A 315 5.86 -6.71 -27.07
CA LYS A 315 6.35 -7.65 -28.09
C LYS A 315 6.39 -7.02 -29.48
N LYS A 316 5.39 -6.22 -29.85
CA LYS A 316 5.39 -5.51 -31.13
C LYS A 316 6.51 -4.47 -31.20
N ARG A 317 6.69 -3.69 -30.13
CA ARG A 317 7.75 -2.67 -30.05
C ARG A 317 9.14 -3.28 -30.14
N LEU A 318 9.37 -4.39 -29.43
CA LEU A 318 10.65 -5.12 -29.49
C LEU A 318 10.94 -5.71 -30.87
N SER A 319 9.91 -6.03 -31.66
CA SER A 319 10.10 -6.51 -33.04
C SER A 319 10.47 -5.39 -34.04
N GLN A 320 10.37 -4.12 -33.62
CA GLN A 320 10.62 -2.94 -34.45
C GLN A 320 11.94 -2.22 -34.09
N THR A 321 12.62 -2.63 -33.02
CA THR A 321 13.88 -2.07 -32.50
C THR A 321 15.07 -2.95 -32.85
#